data_AF-A0A920RV43-F1
#
_entry.id   AF-A0A920RV43-F1
#
_cell.length_a   1.000
_cell.length_b   1.000
_cell.length_c   1.000
_cell.angle_alpha   90.00
_cell.angle_beta   90.00
_cell.angle_gamma   90.00
#
_symmetry.space_group_name_H-M   'P 1'
#
loop_
_entity.id
_entity.type
_entity.pdbx_description
1 polymer ?
#
loop_
_entity_poly.entity_id
_entity_poly.type
_entity_poly.pdbx_seq_one_letter_code
_entity_poly.pdbx_strand_id
1 'polypeptide(L)'
;MSKGPAKTIADITKGFAKHQYICSEQISTAVYLANELEKPILIEGPPGVGKTELANTAALYYKKALLRLQCYEGWMKQGIV
;
A
#
# COMPACT_ATOMS: atom_id res chain seq x y z
N MET A 1 -9.58 -14.54 14.64
CA MET A 1 -9.46 -13.10 14.32
C MET A 1 -10.18 -12.33 15.43
N SER A 2 -9.46 -11.75 16.41
CA SER A 2 -10.09 -11.20 17.64
C SER A 2 -9.63 -9.77 18.01
N LYS A 3 -9.10 -9.01 17.04
CA LYS A 3 -8.67 -7.62 17.27
C LYS A 3 -9.63 -6.69 16.54
N GLY A 4 -10.23 -5.74 17.25
CA GLY A 4 -11.11 -4.72 16.66
C GLY A 4 -10.38 -3.80 15.67
N PRO A 5 -11.12 -3.06 14.83
CA PRO A 5 -10.59 -2.28 13.72
C PRO A 5 -9.49 -1.29 14.14
N ALA A 6 -9.71 -0.56 15.24
CA ALA A 6 -8.75 0.41 15.76
C ALA A 6 -7.38 -0.21 16.09
N LYS A 7 -7.35 -1.45 16.59
CA LYS A 7 -6.10 -2.14 16.94
C LYS A 7 -5.35 -2.56 15.68
N THR A 8 -6.06 -3.04 14.66
CA THR A 8 -5.45 -3.42 13.38
C THR A 8 -4.91 -2.21 12.63
N ILE A 9 -5.64 -1.09 12.62
CA ILE A 9 -5.18 0.19 12.05
C ILE A 9 -3.89 0.65 12.74
N ALA A 10 -3.84 0.60 14.08
CA ALA A 10 -2.63 0.93 14.83
C ALA A 10 -1.46 -0.01 14.55
N ASP A 11 -1.74 -1.32 14.38
CA ASP A 11 -0.73 -2.32 14.02
C ASP A 11 -0.15 -2.03 12.61
N ILE A 12 -0.99 -1.63 11.65
CA ILE A 12 -0.56 -1.19 10.30
C ILE A 12 0.31 0.06 10.39
N THR A 13 -0.12 1.10 11.10
CA THR A 13 0.66 2.35 11.25
C THR A 13 2.06 2.06 11.81
N LYS A 14 2.15 1.24 12.86
CA LYS A 14 3.43 0.86 13.46
C LYS A 14 4.26 -0.02 12.54
N GLY A 15 3.62 -0.90 11.78
CA GLY A 15 4.28 -1.74 10.78
C GLY A 15 4.94 -0.92 9.67
N PHE A 16 4.22 0.06 9.14
CA PHE A 16 4.70 0.92 8.07
C PHE A 16 5.85 1.81 8.55
N ALA A 17 5.78 2.31 9.79
CA ALA A 17 6.87 3.07 10.40
C ALA A 17 8.18 2.27 10.49
N LYS A 18 8.13 0.95 10.73
CA LYS A 18 9.32 0.08 10.71
C LYS A 18 9.98 0.00 9.32
N HIS A 19 9.20 0.19 8.27
CA HIS A 19 9.65 0.24 6.88
C HIS A 19 9.89 1.68 6.40
N GLN A 20 10.10 2.63 7.31
CA GLN A 20 10.41 4.04 7.01
C GLN A 20 9.29 4.80 6.28
N TYR A 21 8.04 4.34 6.40
CA TYR A 21 6.87 5.06 5.87
C TYR A 21 6.06 5.70 6.98
N ILE A 22 5.83 7.02 6.86
CA ILE A 22 5.03 7.79 7.83
C ILE A 22 3.56 7.72 7.37
N CYS A 23 2.78 6.82 7.97
CA CYS A 23 1.35 6.74 7.72
C CYS A 23 0.58 7.83 8.48
N SER A 24 -0.35 8.48 7.79
CA SER A 24 -1.49 9.12 8.44
C SER A 24 -2.55 8.09 8.83
N GLU A 25 -3.46 8.46 9.72
CA GLU A 25 -4.58 7.60 10.10
C GLU A 25 -5.46 7.22 8.90
N GLN A 26 -5.66 8.16 7.96
CA GLN A 26 -6.44 7.93 6.75
C GLN A 26 -5.81 6.85 5.87
N ILE A 27 -4.48 6.86 5.71
CA ILE A 27 -3.76 5.86 4.92
C ILE A 27 -3.86 4.48 5.58
N SER A 28 -3.59 4.40 6.88
CA SER A 28 -3.68 3.12 7.61
C SER A 28 -5.10 2.55 7.59
N THR A 29 -6.12 3.41 7.65
CA THR A 29 -7.53 3.00 7.54
C THR A 29 -7.87 2.52 6.14
N ALA A 30 -7.41 3.21 5.09
CA ALA A 30 -7.61 2.79 3.71
C ALA A 30 -6.96 1.41 3.43
N VAL A 31 -5.73 1.21 3.91
CA VAL A 31 -5.01 -0.08 3.80
C VAL A 31 -5.74 -1.18 4.57
N TYR A 32 -6.22 -0.89 5.79
CA TYR A 32 -7.03 -1.83 6.57
C TYR A 32 -8.29 -2.25 5.80
N LEU A 33 -9.08 -1.27 5.32
CA LEU A 33 -10.32 -1.55 4.61
C LEU A 33 -10.08 -2.31 3.30
N ALA A 34 -9.04 -1.97 2.56
CA ALA A 34 -8.68 -2.69 1.34
C ALA A 34 -8.36 -4.17 1.61
N ASN A 35 -7.66 -4.45 2.72
CA ASN A 35 -7.35 -5.81 3.13
C ASN A 35 -8.60 -6.57 3.59
N GLU A 36 -9.46 -5.94 4.42
CA GLU A 36 -10.68 -6.60 4.93
C GLU A 36 -11.77 -6.79 3.87
N LEU A 37 -11.87 -5.86 2.92
CA LEU A 37 -12.88 -5.90 1.85
C LEU A 37 -12.37 -6.61 0.60
N GLU A 38 -11.10 -7.00 0.56
CA GLU A 38 -10.42 -7.55 -0.61
C GLU A 38 -10.58 -6.67 -1.87
N LYS A 39 -10.53 -5.35 -1.69
CA LYS A 39 -10.70 -4.35 -2.76
C LYS A 39 -9.40 -3.60 -3.06
N PRO A 40 -9.11 -3.28 -4.33
CA PRO A 40 -7.93 -2.51 -4.70
C PRO A 40 -8.01 -1.06 -4.20
N ILE A 41 -6.85 -0.44 -3.99
CA ILE A 41 -6.71 0.98 -3.64
C ILE A 41 -6.22 1.75 -4.85
N LEU A 42 -6.91 2.85 -5.19
CA LEU A 42 -6.40 3.87 -6.09
C LEU A 42 -5.73 4.97 -5.25
N ILE A 43 -4.48 5.31 -5.59
CA ILE A 43 -3.70 6.33 -4.87
C ILE A 43 -3.49 7.53 -5.79
N GLU A 44 -4.12 8.65 -5.45
CA GLU A 44 -3.99 9.91 -6.17
C GLU A 44 -3.18 10.94 -5.37
N GLY A 45 -2.57 11.90 -6.07
CA GLY A 45 -1.93 13.05 -5.44
C GLY A 45 -0.79 13.67 -6.24
N PRO A 46 -0.16 14.74 -5.73
CA PRO A 46 0.97 15.41 -6.38
C PRO A 46 2.22 14.51 -6.52
N PRO A 47 3.12 14.78 -7.47
CA PRO A 47 4.41 14.07 -7.52
C PRO A 47 5.18 14.24 -6.20
N GLY A 48 5.88 13.19 -5.76
CA GLY A 48 6.73 13.24 -4.56
C GLY A 48 6.04 12.95 -3.21
N VAL A 49 4.71 12.76 -3.14
CA VAL A 49 3.99 12.50 -1.87
C VAL A 49 4.05 11.05 -1.36
N GLY A 50 4.99 10.24 -1.87
CA GLY A 50 5.17 8.86 -1.38
C GLY A 50 4.18 7.83 -1.91
N LYS A 51 3.49 8.07 -3.03
CA LYS A 51 2.54 7.09 -3.63
C LYS A 51 3.19 5.75 -3.97
N THR A 52 4.35 5.78 -4.61
CA THR A 52 5.11 4.57 -4.96
C THR A 52 5.64 3.88 -3.71
N GLU A 53 6.11 4.67 -2.74
CA GLU A 53 6.65 4.14 -1.48
C GLU A 53 5.56 3.47 -0.64
N LEU A 54 4.33 3.94 -0.73
CA LEU A 54 3.18 3.33 -0.07
C LEU A 54 2.97 1.88 -0.57
N ALA A 55 3.02 1.67 -1.88
CA ALA A 55 2.90 0.33 -2.47
C ALA A 55 4.07 -0.58 -2.07
N ASN A 56 5.30 -0.05 -2.08
CA ASN A 56 6.51 -0.77 -1.63
C ASN A 56 6.40 -1.19 -0.16
N THR A 57 6.04 -0.25 0.71
CA THR A 57 5.89 -0.51 2.14
C THR A 57 4.79 -1.52 2.43
N ALA A 58 3.65 -1.42 1.73
CA ALA A 58 2.58 -2.38 1.86
C ALA A 58 3.03 -3.79 1.47
N ALA A 59 3.77 -3.95 0.37
CA ALA A 59 4.32 -5.24 -0.05
C ALA A 59 5.28 -5.83 0.99
N LEU A 60 6.18 -5.02 1.55
CA LEU A 60 7.09 -5.43 2.62
C LEU A 60 6.35 -5.83 3.90
N TYR A 61 5.35 -5.04 4.33
CA TYR A 61 4.57 -5.29 5.53
C TYR A 61 3.75 -6.58 5.42
N TYR A 62 3.08 -6.79 4.28
CA TYR A 62 2.28 -8.00 4.02
C TYR A 62 3.12 -9.19 3.55
N LYS A 63 4.44 -9.02 3.36
CA LYS A 63 5.36 -10.03 2.81
C LYS A 63 4.86 -10.60 1.47
N LYS A 64 4.39 -9.72 0.59
CA LYS A 64 3.91 -10.06 -0.75
C LYS A 64 4.87 -9.53 -1.80
N ALA A 65 4.88 -10.15 -2.99
CA ALA A 65 5.59 -9.62 -4.13
C ALA A 65 4.94 -8.30 -4.60
N LEU A 66 5.76 -7.32 -4.97
CA LEU A 66 5.31 -6.09 -5.62
C LEU A 66 5.59 -6.19 -7.12
N LEU A 67 4.53 -6.26 -7.92
CA LEU A 67 4.62 -6.16 -9.38
C LEU A 67 4.40 -4.70 -9.78
N ARG A 68 5.35 -4.13 -10.54
CA ARG A 68 5.29 -2.73 -10.98
C ARG A 68 5.14 -2.66 -12.50
N LEU A 69 3.96 -2.23 -12.95
CA LEU A 69 3.69 -1.97 -14.36
C LEU A 69 3.77 -0.47 -14.62
N GLN A 70 4.60 -0.06 -15.58
CA GLN A 70 4.67 1.33 -16.01
C GLN A 70 3.66 1.55 -17.13
N CYS A 71 2.63 2.36 -16.87
CA CYS A 71 1.64 2.73 -17.88
C CYS A 71 2.18 3.84 -18.80
N TYR A 72 3.22 3.55 -19.59
CA TYR A 72 3.64 4.42 -20.68
C TYR A 72 3.06 3.90 -22.00
N GLU A 73 2.68 4.79 -22.93
CA GLU A 73 1.99 4.46 -24.19
C GLU A 73 2.81 3.63 -25.21
N GLY A 74 3.92 2.99 -24.80
CA GLY A 74 4.76 2.12 -25.61
C GLY A 74 4.77 0.63 -25.21
N TRP A 75 3.96 0.21 -24.22
CA TRP A 75 4.09 -1.09 -23.55
C TRP A 75 3.30 -2.26 -24.19
N MET A 76 3.22 -2.34 -25.52
CA MET A 76 2.69 -3.54 -26.21
C MET A 76 3.73 -4.66 -26.40
N LYS A 77 4.99 -4.53 -25.94
CA LYS A 77 6.05 -5.51 -26.27
C LYS A 77 6.98 -6.00 -25.15
N GLN A 78 6.87 -5.57 -23.90
CA GLN A 78 7.70 -6.14 -22.84
C GLN A 78 6.82 -6.58 -21.67
N GLY A 79 6.84 -7.90 -21.42
CA GLY A 79 5.99 -8.57 -20.45
C GLY A 79 6.12 -8.03 -19.03
N ILE A 80 5.11 -8.39 -18.24
CA ILE A 80 5.13 -8.30 -16.77
C ILE A 80 6.38 -9.05 -16.30
N VAL A 81 7.44 -8.33 -15.96
CA VAL A 81 8.59 -8.83 -15.19
C VAL A 81 8.36 -8.55 -13.72
#